data_AF-A0A089PAT9-F1
#
_entry.id   AF-A0A089PAT9-F1
#
_cell.length_a   1.000
_cell.length_b   1.000
_cell.length_c   1.000
_cell.angle_alpha   90.00
_cell.angle_beta   90.00
_cell.angle_gamma   90.00
#
_symmetry.space_group_name_H-M   'P 1'
#
loop_
_entity.id
_entity.type
_entity.pdbx_description
1 polymer ?
#
loop_
_entity_poly.entity_id
_entity_poly.type
_entity_poly.pdbx_seq_one_letter_code
_entity_poly.pdbx_strand_id
1 'polypeptide(L)'
;MDYVDRKTLNNEQLSYLEQVLKASIQKLKFTGIKPAIANNEICDAALLSQGSYEISCIASILDMLQPTKKRMERKTKVFNALCNAGLIVTD
;
A
#
# COMPACT_ATOMS: atom_id res chain seq x y z
N MET A 1 -3.54 26.55 6.43
CA MET A 1 -2.93 25.83 5.31
C MET A 1 -3.98 24.89 4.79
N ASP A 2 -4.42 25.11 3.56
CA ASP A 2 -5.44 24.30 2.88
C ASP A 2 -5.03 22.83 2.90
N TYR A 3 -5.81 22.03 3.63
CA TYR A 3 -5.83 20.59 3.47
C TYR A 3 -6.16 20.36 2.01
N VAL A 4 -5.16 19.94 1.24
CA VAL A 4 -5.27 19.58 -0.17
C VAL A 4 -6.58 18.82 -0.33
N ASP A 5 -7.49 19.50 -1.01
CA ASP A 5 -8.80 19.04 -1.42
C ASP A 5 -8.71 17.55 -1.74
N ARG A 6 -9.59 16.74 -1.15
CA ARG A 6 -9.71 15.30 -1.43
C ARG A 6 -10.17 15.14 -2.88
N LYS A 7 -9.31 15.49 -3.84
CA LYS A 7 -9.43 15.14 -5.24
C LYS A 7 -9.39 13.62 -5.26
N THR A 8 -10.58 13.05 -5.31
CA THR A 8 -10.81 11.65 -5.62
C THR A 8 -9.90 11.34 -6.81
N LEU A 9 -8.87 10.51 -6.58
CA LEU A 9 -8.00 10.08 -7.66
C LEU A 9 -8.87 9.58 -8.81
N ASN A 10 -8.57 10.00 -10.03
CA ASN A 10 -9.35 9.54 -11.17
C ASN A 10 -9.10 8.04 -11.41
N ASN A 11 -9.94 7.42 -12.24
CA ASN A 11 -9.86 5.96 -12.48
C ASN A 11 -8.50 5.52 -13.05
N GLU A 12 -7.83 6.38 -13.82
CA GLU A 12 -6.50 6.09 -14.37
C GLU A 12 -5.43 6.06 -13.27
N GLN A 13 -5.45 7.03 -12.36
CA GLN A 13 -4.56 7.09 -11.21
C GLN A 13 -4.79 5.91 -10.26
N LEU A 14 -6.05 5.53 -10.03
CA LEU A 14 -6.39 4.34 -9.25
C LEU A 14 -5.85 3.07 -9.92
N SER A 15 -6.05 2.92 -11.24
CA SER A 15 -5.52 1.77 -12.00
C SER A 15 -4.00 1.71 -11.96
N TYR A 16 -3.32 2.85 -12.07
CA TYR A 16 -1.88 2.96 -11.93
C TYR A 16 -1.41 2.49 -10.54
N LEU A 17 -2.03 3.00 -9.47
CA LEU A 17 -1.71 2.57 -8.10
C LEU A 17 -1.95 1.07 -7.90
N GLU A 18 -2.99 0.49 -8.50
CA GLU A 18 -3.20 -0.96 -8.46
C GLU A 18 -2.11 -1.75 -9.18
N GLN A 19 -1.62 -1.24 -10.32
CA GLN A 19 -0.52 -1.88 -11.05
C GLN A 19 0.79 -1.81 -10.26
N VAL A 20 1.09 -0.64 -9.68
CA VAL A 20 2.27 -0.46 -8.79
C VAL A 20 2.17 -1.41 -7.60
N LEU A 21 1.00 -1.49 -6.95
CA LEU A 21 0.78 -2.41 -5.84
C LEU A 21 1.06 -3.87 -6.25
N LYS A 22 0.50 -4.33 -7.38
CA LYS A 22 0.72 -5.70 -7.88
C LYS A 22 2.19 -5.98 -8.18
N ALA A 23 2.87 -5.04 -8.86
CA ALA A 23 4.28 -5.17 -9.17
C ALA A 23 5.14 -5.24 -7.90
N SER A 24 4.84 -4.41 -6.89
CA SER A 24 5.53 -4.45 -5.60
C SER A 24 5.33 -5.77 -4.86
N ILE A 25 4.10 -6.31 -4.84
CA ILE A 25 3.83 -7.64 -4.25
C ILE A 25 4.61 -8.73 -5.00
N GLN A 26 4.68 -8.67 -6.33
CA GLN A 26 5.45 -9.63 -7.11
C GLN A 26 6.96 -9.54 -6.82
N LYS A 27 7.52 -8.32 -6.74
CA LYS A 27 8.94 -8.13 -6.37
C LYS A 27 9.28 -8.79 -5.04
N LEU A 28 8.40 -8.68 -4.03
CA LEU A 28 8.57 -9.34 -2.73
C LEU A 28 8.63 -10.88 -2.83
N LYS A 29 7.89 -11.48 -3.76
CA LYS A 29 7.88 -12.93 -3.95
C LYS A 29 9.14 -13.47 -4.62
N PHE A 30 9.77 -12.66 -5.47
CA PHE A 30 10.84 -13.13 -6.35
C PHE A 30 12.23 -12.64 -5.96
N THR A 31 12.36 -11.71 -5.01
CA THR A 31 13.65 -11.09 -4.72
C THR A 31 13.77 -10.77 -3.23
N GLY A 32 14.95 -11.03 -2.64
CA GLY A 32 15.33 -10.52 -1.31
C GLY A 32 15.50 -9.00 -1.25
N ILE A 33 14.82 -8.26 -2.14
CA ILE A 33 14.82 -6.81 -2.21
C ILE A 33 13.84 -6.31 -1.16
N LYS A 34 14.35 -5.50 -0.22
CA LYS A 34 13.52 -4.83 0.78
C LYS A 34 12.60 -3.81 0.08
N PRO A 35 11.30 -3.80 0.39
CA PRO A 35 10.38 -2.79 -0.12
C PRO A 35 10.81 -1.40 0.34
N ALA A 36 10.55 -0.40 -0.50
CA ALA A 36 10.84 0.98 -0.18
C ALA A 36 9.99 1.47 1.00
N ILE A 37 10.58 2.33 1.83
CA ILE A 37 9.89 3.07 2.88
C ILE A 37 9.16 4.24 2.22
N ALA A 38 7.88 4.43 2.54
CA ALA A 38 7.12 5.55 2.02
C ALA A 38 7.58 6.87 2.64
N ASN A 39 7.43 7.95 1.88
CA ASN A 39 7.52 9.30 2.43
C ASN A 39 6.46 9.49 3.52
N ASN A 40 6.77 10.31 4.52
CA ASN A 40 5.89 10.57 5.66
C ASN A 40 4.51 11.08 5.21
N GLU A 41 4.46 11.97 4.22
CA GLU A 41 3.21 12.50 3.66
C GLU A 41 2.29 11.40 3.10
N ILE A 42 2.88 10.37 2.50
CA ILE A 42 2.14 9.22 1.95
C ILE A 42 1.63 8.32 3.09
N CYS A 43 2.43 8.14 4.14
CA CYS A 43 2.02 7.40 5.33
C CYS A 43 0.86 8.10 6.05
N ASP A 44 0.96 9.42 6.20
CA ASP A 44 -0.07 10.25 6.85
C ASP A 44 -1.39 10.21 6.04
N ALA A 45 -1.32 10.32 4.71
CA ALA A 45 -2.47 10.17 3.83
C ALA A 45 -3.08 8.75 3.87
N ALA A 46 -2.23 7.74 4.10
CA ALA A 46 -2.63 6.35 4.26
C ALA A 46 -3.13 6.00 5.67
N LEU A 47 -3.12 6.94 6.61
CA LEU A 47 -3.38 6.73 8.05
C LEU A 47 -2.54 5.58 8.63
N LEU A 48 -1.27 5.52 8.26
CA LEU A 48 -0.28 4.57 8.76
C LEU A 48 0.87 5.30 9.45
N SER A 49 1.56 4.60 10.35
CA SER A 49 2.75 5.14 11.02
C SER A 49 3.84 5.51 10.01
N GLN A 50 4.54 6.62 10.27
CA GLN A 50 5.73 7.01 9.52
C GLN A 50 6.78 5.88 9.55
N GLY A 51 7.52 5.72 8.46
CA GLY A 51 8.43 4.59 8.28
C GLY A 51 7.74 3.29 7.82
N SER A 52 6.44 3.35 7.50
CA SER A 52 5.74 2.22 6.86
C SER A 52 6.24 1.97 5.44
N TYR A 53 6.12 0.73 4.98
CA TYR A 53 6.45 0.39 3.60
C TYR A 53 5.48 1.06 2.62
N GLU A 54 6.01 1.50 1.48
CA GLU A 54 5.24 2.15 0.42
C GLU A 54 4.09 1.28 -0.07
N ILE A 55 4.35 -0.02 -0.21
CA ILE A 55 3.34 -1.02 -0.59
C ILE A 55 2.15 -1.08 0.38
N SER A 56 2.39 -0.88 1.68
CA SER A 56 1.35 -0.84 2.71
C SER A 56 0.52 0.45 2.61
N CYS A 57 1.18 1.58 2.36
CA CYS A 57 0.52 2.86 2.20
C CYS A 57 -0.37 2.88 0.95
N ILE A 58 0.13 2.39 -0.17
CA ILE A 58 -0.63 2.27 -1.42
C ILE A 58 -1.86 1.38 -1.23
N ALA A 59 -1.70 0.22 -0.57
CA ALA A 59 -2.83 -0.65 -0.27
C ALA A 59 -3.88 0.04 0.60
N SER A 60 -3.46 0.84 1.59
CA SER A 60 -4.35 1.60 2.45
C SER A 60 -5.14 2.65 1.69
N ILE A 61 -4.46 3.45 0.86
CA ILE A 61 -5.10 4.49 0.03
C ILE A 61 -6.10 3.86 -0.94
N LEU A 62 -5.74 2.75 -1.60
CA LEU A 62 -6.64 2.04 -2.50
C LEU A 62 -7.86 1.47 -1.79
N ASP A 63 -7.72 0.93 -0.58
CA ASP A 63 -8.85 0.41 0.20
C ASP A 63 -9.75 1.54 0.73
N MET A 64 -9.21 2.74 1.02
CA MET A 64 -10.00 3.91 1.39
C MET A 64 -10.79 4.48 0.21
N LEU A 65 -10.15 4.61 -0.95
CA LEU A 65 -10.75 5.23 -2.15
C LEU A 65 -11.68 4.26 -2.90
N GLN A 66 -11.34 2.98 -2.90
CA GLN A 66 -12.12 1.93 -3.55
C GLN A 66 -12.20 0.71 -2.63
N PRO A 67 -13.04 0.78 -1.58
CA PRO A 67 -13.25 -0.34 -0.67
C PRO A 67 -13.77 -1.54 -1.47
N THR A 68 -12.94 -2.57 -1.59
CA THR A 68 -13.32 -3.77 -2.35
C THR A 68 -14.30 -4.60 -1.55
N LYS A 69 -15.44 -4.97 -2.15
CA LYS A 69 -16.40 -5.95 -1.56
C LYS A 69 -15.85 -7.39 -1.45
N LYS A 70 -14.56 -7.63 -1.76
CA LYS A 70 -13.99 -8.98 -1.85
C LYS A 70 -13.43 -9.46 -0.51
N ARG A 71 -13.55 -10.77 -0.27
CA ARG A 71 -13.17 -11.55 0.94
C ARG A 71 -11.72 -11.40 1.46
N MET A 72 -10.85 -10.62 0.82
CA MET A 72 -9.54 -10.23 1.33
C MET A 72 -9.21 -8.81 0.86
N GLU A 73 -9.13 -7.89 1.82
CA GLU A 73 -8.68 -6.51 1.62
C GLU A 73 -7.23 -6.47 1.07
N ARG A 74 -6.88 -5.40 0.35
CA ARG A 74 -5.52 -5.26 -0.21
C ARG A 74 -4.49 -5.22 0.90
N LYS A 75 -4.81 -4.56 2.03
CA LYS A 75 -3.98 -4.55 3.25
C LYS A 75 -3.60 -5.96 3.72
N THR A 76 -4.56 -6.88 3.82
CA THR A 76 -4.30 -8.26 4.26
C THR A 76 -3.35 -8.99 3.32
N LYS A 77 -3.49 -8.78 2.00
CA LYS A 77 -2.58 -9.37 1.01
C LYS A 77 -1.16 -8.85 1.13
N VAL A 78 -1.01 -7.54 1.35
CA VAL A 78 0.30 -6.92 1.57
C VAL A 78 0.93 -7.43 2.86
N PHE A 79 0.16 -7.47 3.94
CA PHE A 79 0.62 -8.01 5.22
C PHE A 79 1.15 -9.44 5.08
N ASN A 80 0.36 -10.34 4.49
CA ASN A 80 0.78 -11.72 4.25
C ASN A 80 2.03 -11.82 3.36
N ALA A 81 2.15 -10.95 2.34
CA ALA A 81 3.33 -10.91 1.49
C ALA A 81 4.59 -10.48 2.25
N LEU A 82 4.46 -9.50 3.15
CA LEU A 82 5.55 -9.02 4.00
C LEU A 82 5.97 -10.05 5.05
N CYS A 83 5.02 -10.76 5.66
CA CYS A 83 5.31 -11.87 6.57
C CYS A 83 6.02 -13.02 5.85
N ASN A 84 5.53 -13.43 4.67
CA ASN A 84 6.18 -14.49 3.87
C ASN A 84 7.58 -14.10 3.40
N ALA A 85 7.85 -12.80 3.21
CA ALA A 85 9.17 -12.29 2.87
C ALA A 85 10.10 -12.14 4.10
N GLY A 86 9.63 -12.44 5.32
CA GLY A 86 10.40 -12.29 6.56
C GLY A 86 10.70 -10.85 6.94
N LEU A 87 9.96 -9.88 6.39
CA LEU A 87 10.16 -8.45 6.63
C LEU A 87 9.37 -7.94 7.84
N ILE A 88 8.29 -8.63 8.17
CA ILE A 88 7.48 -8.41 9.37
C ILE A 88 7.47 -9.73 10.12
N VAL A 89 7.78 -9.68 11.40
CA VAL A 89 7.62 -10.80 12.33
C VAL A 89 6.31 -10.55 13.07
N THR A 90 5.41 -11.51 13.01
CA THR A 90 4.22 -11.55 13.88
C THR A 90 4.53 -12.50 15.02
N ASP A 91 4.48 -12.01 16.26
CA ASP A 91 4.46 -12.83 17.49
C ASP A 91 3.32 -13.86 17.47
#